data_AF-A0A3B8IZT5-F1
#
_entry.id   AF-A0A3B8IZT5-F1
#
_cell.length_a   1.000
_cell.length_b   1.000
_cell.length_c   1.000
_cell.angle_alpha   90.00
_cell.angle_beta   90.00
_cell.angle_gamma   90.00
#
_symmetry.space_group_name_H-M   'P 1'
#
loop_
_entity.id
_entity.type
_entity.pdbx_description
1 polymer ?
#
loop_
_entity_poly.entity_id
_entity_poly.type
_entity_poly.pdbx_seq_one_letter_code
_entity_poly.pdbx_strand_id
1 'polypeptide(L)'
;MRFEKDLFISYAHLDNEALGDEDGWVSEFHKSLQIRLSQILGKQPVIWRDKELQGNSDFDPEIVSQFAKLRAIISILTPRYVQSEWCVKEVEEFKRAASNSGVGLTINNRSRIFKVVKTPVELDKHPEDMQNLLGYEFFKRDDRGRPIEFSRLYGKEGELAFYQKLNDLAYDIADLLKEIEDSSGPEDGPEISTSDTPATHKPTGKGKIFLAETGYDLREHRAKVRRELENAGFEVVPKGQLPFYADELVEEVNSMFTEVDMSIHLIGASSGITPDYGNVSEGMKRSMTELTNDLAAEYCQSNAMKRLIWIMPNLKVEDVDQEDFIERLRRAPVAQTGAELVESPLEDFKDTIFDTLAKMEEERRAAEEAKKAKEAAAAAGATMDDEDDDGPKYVYLICDQRDEAEIDNLYNYLYDQGFEVILPVFEGDETQIREDHIENLKLCDSVVIYYGHANDLWMRAKTRELLKAKGYGRTKPILSKAIYLAGPETPSKKRFRSHDSIVINGMNGVIEDSDWADFIRETQG
;
A
#
# COMPACT_ATOMS: atom_id res chain seq x y z
N MET A 1 5.47 9.11 35.48
CA MET A 1 6.91 8.74 35.34
C MET A 1 7.59 9.87 34.59
N ARG A 2 8.64 10.48 35.14
CA ARG A 2 9.22 11.71 34.56
C ARG A 2 10.48 11.39 33.76
N PHE A 3 10.40 11.50 32.44
CA PHE A 3 11.60 11.57 31.60
C PHE A 3 12.30 12.90 31.88
N GLU A 4 13.58 12.84 32.24
CA GLU A 4 14.42 14.02 32.52
C GLU A 4 15.29 14.39 31.33
N LYS A 5 15.50 13.45 30.39
CA LYS A 5 16.37 13.59 29.23
C LYS A 5 15.66 13.11 27.97
N ASP A 6 15.83 13.86 26.88
CA ASP A 6 15.19 13.55 25.61
C ASP A 6 16.00 12.52 24.83
N LEU A 7 17.28 12.79 24.62
CA LEU A 7 18.12 12.02 23.69
C LEU A 7 19.51 11.77 24.27
N PHE A 8 20.00 10.55 24.05
CA PHE A 8 21.40 10.19 24.25
C PHE A 8 22.00 9.81 22.90
N ILE A 9 23.19 10.33 22.61
CA ILE A 9 23.94 9.97 21.40
C ILE A 9 25.07 9.01 21.82
N SER A 10 24.90 7.73 21.46
CA SER A 10 25.92 6.70 21.58
C SER A 10 26.79 6.68 20.32
N TYR A 11 28.11 6.73 20.52
CA TYR A 11 29.10 6.75 19.45
C TYR A 11 30.44 6.26 19.99
N ALA A 12 31.36 5.83 19.11
CA ALA A 12 32.72 5.57 19.53
C ALA A 12 33.57 6.85 19.47
N HIS A 13 34.31 7.17 20.53
CA HIS A 13 35.04 8.45 20.65
C HIS A 13 35.97 8.77 19.48
N LEU A 14 36.65 7.77 18.92
CA LEU A 14 37.52 7.90 17.75
C LEU A 14 36.79 8.51 16.55
N ASP A 15 35.49 8.26 16.41
CA ASP A 15 34.67 8.77 15.30
C ASP A 15 34.35 10.27 15.43
N ASN A 16 34.69 10.88 16.57
CA ASN A 16 34.59 12.31 16.81
C ASN A 16 35.96 13.00 16.81
N GLU A 17 37.05 12.31 16.49
CA GLU A 17 38.32 12.99 16.22
C GLU A 17 38.21 13.76 14.90
N ALA A 18 38.59 15.04 14.92
CA ALA A 18 38.57 15.88 13.74
C ALA A 18 39.80 15.61 12.87
N LEU A 19 39.61 15.60 11.55
CA LEU A 19 40.71 15.49 10.57
C LEU A 19 41.40 16.84 10.30
N GLY A 20 40.91 17.94 10.88
CA GLY A 20 41.42 19.31 10.73
C GLY A 20 41.07 20.18 11.93
N ASP A 21 41.13 21.50 11.77
CA ASP A 21 40.89 22.48 12.86
C ASP A 21 39.39 22.66 13.23
N GLU A 22 38.50 21.87 12.64
CA GLU A 22 37.05 21.93 12.88
C GLU A 22 36.61 21.01 14.03
N ASP A 23 35.37 21.17 14.48
CA ASP A 23 34.73 20.23 15.40
C ASP A 23 34.63 18.82 14.77
N GLY A 24 34.80 17.78 15.58
CA GLY A 24 34.60 16.39 15.12
C GLY A 24 33.18 16.13 14.63
N TRP A 25 33.01 15.12 13.76
CA TRP A 25 31.73 14.83 13.10
C TRP A 25 30.55 14.71 14.08
N VAL A 26 30.74 13.98 15.18
CA VAL A 26 29.67 13.78 16.19
C VAL A 26 29.35 15.09 16.94
N SER A 27 30.33 15.98 17.08
CA SER A 27 30.16 17.29 17.71
C SER A 27 29.32 18.21 16.83
N GLU A 28 29.62 18.23 15.52
CA GLU A 28 28.81 18.93 14.53
C GLU A 28 27.38 18.37 14.48
N PHE A 29 27.25 17.04 14.45
CA PHE A 29 25.96 16.34 14.47
C PHE A 29 25.13 16.72 15.69
N HIS A 30 25.68 16.60 16.90
CA HIS A 30 24.99 16.98 18.13
C HIS A 30 24.53 18.44 18.08
N LYS A 31 25.46 19.37 17.79
CA LYS A 31 25.15 20.80 17.75
C LYS A 31 24.04 21.12 16.76
N SER A 32 24.13 20.57 15.55
CA SER A 32 23.17 20.82 14.48
C SER A 32 21.82 20.20 14.79
N LEU A 33 21.79 18.97 15.31
CA LEU A 33 20.57 18.28 15.71
C LEU A 33 19.86 19.03 16.85
N GLN A 34 20.61 19.50 17.86
CA GLN A 34 20.05 20.27 18.96
C GLN A 34 19.39 21.56 18.48
N ILE A 35 20.06 22.31 17.58
CA ILE A 35 19.49 23.53 16.98
C ILE A 35 18.23 23.18 16.20
N ARG A 36 18.28 22.17 15.34
CA ARG A 36 17.17 21.84 14.45
C ARG A 36 15.95 21.33 15.23
N LEU A 37 16.16 20.43 16.20
CA LEU A 37 15.08 19.97 17.07
C LEU A 37 14.49 21.11 17.91
N SER A 38 15.32 22.05 18.37
CA SER A 38 14.80 23.22 19.10
C SER A 38 13.85 24.05 18.23
N GLN A 39 14.15 24.19 16.93
CA GLN A 39 13.28 24.88 15.98
C GLN A 39 11.97 24.12 15.73
N ILE A 40 12.02 22.80 15.62
CA ILE A 40 10.84 21.96 15.35
C ILE A 40 9.92 21.86 16.58
N LEU A 41 10.50 21.70 17.77
CA LEU A 41 9.76 21.50 19.02
C LEU A 41 9.33 22.81 19.69
N GLY A 42 9.91 23.95 19.30
CA GLY A 42 9.70 25.24 19.97
C GLY A 42 10.29 25.33 21.38
N LYS A 43 11.02 24.30 21.83
CA LYS A 43 11.73 24.20 23.12
C LYS A 43 13.06 23.50 22.91
N GLN A 44 14.05 23.80 23.74
CA GLN A 44 15.34 23.11 23.66
C GLN A 44 15.24 21.70 24.24
N PRO A 45 15.49 20.64 23.44
CA PRO A 45 15.58 19.28 23.98
C PRO A 45 16.87 19.10 24.78
N VAL A 46 16.81 18.24 25.79
CA VAL A 46 17.95 17.80 26.59
C VAL A 46 18.63 16.65 25.87
N ILE A 47 19.57 17.00 24.99
CA ILE A 47 20.44 16.07 24.27
C ILE A 47 21.77 16.00 25.00
N TRP A 48 22.26 14.78 25.20
CA TRP A 48 23.58 14.58 25.76
C TRP A 48 24.27 13.43 25.04
N ARG A 49 25.59 13.42 25.20
CA ARG A 49 26.49 12.40 24.68
C ARG A 49 27.63 12.29 25.69
N ASP A 50 28.32 11.18 25.70
CA ASP A 50 29.55 11.10 26.48
C ASP A 50 30.59 12.08 25.89
N LYS A 51 31.17 12.96 26.71
CA LYS A 51 32.13 13.99 26.28
C LYS A 51 33.54 13.75 26.82
N GLU A 52 33.73 12.85 27.79
CA GLU A 52 35.02 12.59 28.45
C GLU A 52 35.04 11.11 28.91
N LEU A 53 36.08 10.33 28.67
CA LEU A 53 37.01 10.04 29.76
C LEU A 53 38.43 9.68 29.31
N GLN A 54 39.37 10.09 30.17
CA GLN A 54 40.77 9.69 30.16
C GLN A 54 40.87 8.17 30.26
N GLY A 55 41.86 7.61 29.55
CA GLY A 55 41.96 6.18 29.27
C GLY A 55 41.62 5.23 30.43
N ASN A 56 40.87 4.20 30.06
CA ASN A 56 40.59 2.97 30.81
C ASN A 56 39.38 2.95 31.77
N SER A 57 38.41 3.86 31.62
CA SER A 57 37.13 3.80 32.35
C SER A 57 35.94 4.11 31.42
N ASP A 58 35.61 3.17 30.55
CA ASP A 58 34.51 3.30 29.57
C ASP A 58 33.17 2.70 30.05
N PHE A 59 33.05 2.28 31.31
CA PHE A 59 31.75 1.90 31.89
C PHE A 59 31.42 2.95 32.93
N ASP A 60 30.56 3.92 32.58
CA ASP A 60 30.01 4.84 33.55
C ASP A 60 28.64 4.33 34.04
N PRO A 61 28.53 3.76 35.26
CA PRO A 61 27.25 3.37 35.83
C PRO A 61 26.27 4.55 35.91
N GLU A 62 26.78 5.78 35.90
CA GLU A 62 25.99 7.01 35.88
C GLU A 62 25.19 7.13 34.57
N ILE A 63 25.75 6.73 33.42
CA ILE A 63 25.06 6.72 32.12
C ILE A 63 23.89 5.73 32.13
N VAL A 64 24.14 4.49 32.57
CA VAL A 64 23.12 3.43 32.63
C VAL A 64 21.98 3.81 33.58
N SER A 65 22.30 4.45 34.71
CA SER A 65 21.29 4.91 35.67
C SER A 65 20.31 5.94 35.09
N GLN A 66 20.72 6.64 34.03
CA GLN A 66 19.93 7.67 33.36
C GLN A 66 19.06 7.12 32.23
N PHE A 67 19.33 5.91 31.71
CA PHE A 67 18.54 5.30 30.63
C PHE A 67 17.08 5.07 31.02
N ALA A 68 16.80 4.82 32.31
CA ALA A 68 15.42 4.73 32.81
C ALA A 68 14.62 6.04 32.67
N LYS A 69 15.33 7.18 32.53
CA LYS A 69 14.75 8.53 32.41
C LYS A 69 14.92 9.13 31.01
N LEU A 70 15.39 8.33 30.06
CA LEU A 70 15.72 8.75 28.69
C LEU A 70 14.58 8.42 27.73
N ARG A 71 14.17 9.35 26.87
CA ARG A 71 13.11 9.09 25.88
C ARG A 71 13.58 8.25 24.71
N ALA A 72 14.70 8.60 24.07
CA ALA A 72 15.26 7.81 22.97
C ALA A 72 16.79 7.85 22.92
N ILE A 73 17.39 6.90 22.20
CA ILE A 73 18.83 6.81 21.95
C ILE A 73 19.11 6.92 20.45
N ILE A 74 20.21 7.59 20.10
CA ILE A 74 20.76 7.67 18.75
C ILE A 74 22.09 6.93 18.76
N SER A 75 22.21 5.90 17.94
CA SER A 75 23.43 5.09 17.83
C SER A 75 24.12 5.39 16.49
N ILE A 76 25.31 5.99 16.56
CA ILE A 76 26.11 6.37 15.39
C ILE A 76 27.03 5.20 15.02
N LEU A 77 26.59 4.42 14.05
CA LEU A 77 27.28 3.24 13.55
C LEU A 77 28.44 3.58 12.63
N THR A 78 29.57 2.96 12.96
CA THR A 78 30.83 2.94 12.23
C THR A 78 31.50 1.57 12.44
N PRO A 79 32.54 1.23 11.66
CA PRO A 79 33.37 0.06 11.96
C PRO A 79 33.92 0.04 13.38
N ARG A 80 34.22 1.21 13.97
CA ARG A 80 34.71 1.31 15.35
C ARG A 80 33.59 1.08 16.37
N TYR A 81 32.38 1.58 16.11
CA TYR A 81 31.21 1.38 16.96
C TYR A 81 30.92 -0.11 17.20
N VAL A 82 30.84 -0.91 16.13
CA VAL A 82 30.49 -2.34 16.24
C VAL A 82 31.59 -3.19 16.90
N GLN A 83 32.84 -2.69 16.89
CA GLN A 83 33.96 -3.32 17.60
C GLN A 83 34.05 -2.87 19.06
N SER A 84 33.31 -1.84 19.46
CA SER A 84 33.25 -1.36 20.82
C SER A 84 32.22 -2.19 21.58
N GLU A 85 32.69 -3.11 22.43
CA GLU A 85 31.80 -3.86 23.33
C GLU A 85 30.89 -2.95 24.16
N TRP A 86 31.35 -1.72 24.42
CA TRP A 86 30.61 -0.77 25.22
C TRP A 86 29.41 -0.17 24.48
N CYS A 87 29.60 0.30 23.24
CA CYS A 87 28.52 0.89 22.45
C CYS A 87 27.39 -0.12 22.18
N VAL A 88 27.73 -1.41 22.07
CA VAL A 88 26.74 -2.49 21.94
C VAL A 88 25.98 -2.69 23.26
N LYS A 89 26.69 -2.74 24.40
CA LYS A 89 26.09 -2.87 25.73
C LYS A 89 25.17 -1.70 26.09
N GLU A 90 25.46 -0.47 25.66
CA GLU A 90 24.59 0.68 25.91
C GLU A 90 23.19 0.50 25.31
N VAL A 91 23.10 -0.07 24.10
CA VAL A 91 21.82 -0.36 23.43
C VAL A 91 21.05 -1.44 24.18
N GLU A 92 21.74 -2.50 24.62
CA GLU A 92 21.15 -3.59 25.41
C GLU A 92 20.62 -3.09 26.76
N GLU A 93 21.39 -2.27 27.47
CA GLU A 93 20.99 -1.69 28.76
C GLU A 93 19.86 -0.68 28.59
N PHE A 94 19.86 0.13 27.52
CA PHE A 94 18.71 0.98 27.20
C PHE A 94 17.45 0.14 26.94
N LYS A 95 17.54 -0.94 26.17
CA LYS A 95 16.42 -1.87 25.95
C LYS A 95 15.91 -2.48 27.24
N ARG A 96 16.81 -2.87 28.14
CA ARG A 96 16.46 -3.39 29.46
C ARG A 96 15.75 -2.33 30.31
N ALA A 97 16.26 -1.10 30.34
CA ALA A 97 15.64 0.01 31.05
C ALA A 97 14.27 0.38 30.46
N ALA A 98 14.16 0.39 29.12
CA ALA A 98 12.93 0.70 28.40
C ALA A 98 11.86 -0.38 28.59
N SER A 99 12.23 -1.66 28.61
CA SER A 99 11.32 -2.79 28.93
C SER A 99 10.75 -2.71 30.34
N ASN A 100 11.50 -2.12 31.28
CA ASN A 100 11.04 -1.88 32.66
C ASN A 100 10.31 -0.53 32.81
N SER A 101 10.24 0.27 31.75
CA SER A 101 9.48 1.53 31.72
C SER A 101 8.08 1.27 31.17
N GLY A 102 7.08 2.05 31.62
CA GLY A 102 5.69 1.90 31.16
C GLY A 102 5.45 2.18 29.67
N VAL A 103 6.47 2.69 28.95
CA VAL A 103 6.42 3.03 27.52
C VAL A 103 6.98 1.91 26.63
N GLY A 104 7.83 1.01 27.15
CA GLY A 104 8.47 -0.05 26.37
C GLY A 104 9.54 0.46 25.39
N LEU A 105 10.23 -0.43 24.66
CA LEU A 105 11.25 -0.06 23.66
C LEU A 105 10.63 0.57 22.40
N THR A 106 9.37 0.26 22.13
CA THR A 106 8.59 0.75 21.00
C THR A 106 7.33 1.45 21.49
N ILE A 107 6.94 2.53 20.82
CA ILE A 107 5.68 3.25 21.03
C ILE A 107 4.97 3.37 19.68
N ASN A 108 3.70 2.97 19.59
CA ASN A 108 2.94 2.95 18.32
C ASN A 108 3.72 2.30 17.15
N ASN A 109 4.42 1.20 17.41
CA ASN A 109 5.31 0.50 16.47
C ASN A 109 6.54 1.29 15.97
N ARG A 110 6.89 2.41 16.60
CA ARG A 110 8.13 3.17 16.36
C ARG A 110 9.18 2.83 17.41
N SER A 111 10.41 2.58 16.96
CA SER A 111 11.53 2.29 17.85
C SER A 111 11.99 3.56 18.58
N ARG A 112 12.37 3.42 19.86
CA ARG A 112 13.08 4.46 20.62
C ARG A 112 14.60 4.45 20.38
N ILE A 113 15.06 3.61 19.44
CA ILE A 113 16.46 3.56 18.96
C ILE A 113 16.49 4.11 17.53
N PHE A 114 17.26 5.17 17.32
CA PHE A 114 17.57 5.71 16.00
C PHE A 114 18.95 5.22 15.54
N LYS A 115 18.98 4.45 14.45
CA LYS A 115 20.22 3.98 13.82
C LYS A 115 20.75 5.06 12.86
N VAL A 116 21.88 5.68 13.18
CA VAL A 116 22.57 6.62 12.29
C VAL A 116 23.81 5.94 11.73
N VAL A 117 23.89 5.71 10.43
CA VAL A 117 25.05 5.06 9.81
C VAL A 117 25.97 6.13 9.25
N LYS A 118 27.03 6.47 9.99
CA LYS A 118 28.05 7.42 9.54
C LYS A 118 28.97 6.76 8.51
N THR A 119 29.44 5.55 8.80
CA THR A 119 30.31 4.77 7.91
C THR A 119 29.71 3.36 7.79
N PRO A 120 29.48 2.83 6.57
CA PRO A 120 28.78 1.56 6.42
C PRO A 120 29.53 0.39 7.05
N VAL A 121 28.77 -0.50 7.67
CA VAL A 121 29.21 -1.77 8.27
C VAL A 121 28.30 -2.87 7.74
N GLU A 122 28.84 -4.07 7.53
CA GLU A 122 28.08 -5.27 7.16
C GLU A 122 26.98 -5.55 8.21
N LEU A 123 25.79 -5.93 7.73
CA LEU A 123 24.57 -5.99 8.55
C LEU A 123 24.67 -7.00 9.71
N ASP A 124 25.34 -8.13 9.47
CA ASP A 124 25.60 -9.18 10.46
C ASP A 124 26.45 -8.72 11.64
N LYS A 125 27.19 -7.62 11.47
CA LYS A 125 27.98 -6.98 12.52
C LYS A 125 27.22 -5.91 13.29
N HIS A 126 25.99 -5.55 12.89
CA HIS A 126 25.18 -4.60 13.64
C HIS A 126 24.66 -5.28 14.92
N PRO A 127 24.44 -4.53 16.02
CA PRO A 127 23.75 -5.05 17.19
C PRO A 127 22.40 -5.67 16.79
N GLU A 128 22.02 -6.80 17.39
CA GLU A 128 20.81 -7.57 17.04
C GLU A 128 19.55 -6.69 17.01
N ASP A 129 19.39 -5.83 18.02
CA ASP A 129 18.29 -4.89 18.17
C ASP A 129 18.23 -3.80 17.07
N MET A 130 19.28 -3.66 16.28
CA MET A 130 19.44 -2.64 15.25
C MET A 130 19.45 -3.22 13.83
N GLN A 131 19.60 -4.53 13.66
CA GLN A 131 19.65 -5.17 12.34
C GLN A 131 18.36 -4.90 11.55
N ASN A 132 17.21 -5.01 12.22
CA ASN A 132 15.89 -4.82 11.61
C ASN A 132 15.41 -3.36 11.58
N LEU A 133 16.18 -2.41 12.12
CA LEU A 133 15.82 -0.98 12.08
C LEU A 133 16.23 -0.35 10.76
N LEU A 134 15.39 0.52 10.20
CA LEU A 134 15.83 1.42 9.14
C LEU A 134 16.82 2.43 9.71
N GLY A 135 17.90 2.70 8.97
CA GLY A 135 18.96 3.61 9.39
C GLY A 135 19.00 4.89 8.58
N TYR A 136 19.47 5.97 9.20
CA TYR A 136 19.79 7.22 8.52
C TYR A 136 21.23 7.12 8.01
N GLU A 137 21.38 6.91 6.71
CA GLU A 137 22.69 6.83 6.06
C GLU A 137 23.26 8.25 5.86
N PHE A 138 24.33 8.56 6.61
CA PHE A 138 25.10 9.79 6.48
C PHE A 138 26.34 9.57 5.61
N PHE A 139 26.16 8.83 4.52
CA PHE A 139 27.19 8.62 3.51
C PHE A 139 26.53 8.36 2.16
N LYS A 140 27.29 8.55 1.09
CA LYS A 140 26.99 8.02 -0.25
C LYS A 140 28.11 7.10 -0.69
N ARG A 141 27.88 6.27 -1.70
CA ARG A 141 28.98 5.55 -2.37
C ARG A 141 29.40 6.31 -3.62
N ASP A 142 30.70 6.41 -3.85
CA ASP A 142 31.22 6.91 -5.13
C ASP A 142 31.05 5.86 -6.23
N ASP A 143 31.41 6.21 -7.46
CA ASP A 143 31.34 5.33 -8.64
C ASP A 143 32.16 4.03 -8.48
N ARG A 144 33.07 3.99 -7.49
CA ARG A 144 33.90 2.82 -7.15
C ARG A 144 33.36 2.05 -5.95
N GLY A 145 32.16 2.39 -5.49
CA GLY A 145 31.50 1.76 -4.34
C GLY A 145 32.09 2.18 -2.98
N ARG A 146 33.02 3.14 -2.93
CA ARG A 146 33.65 3.57 -1.66
C ARG A 146 32.72 4.53 -0.92
N PRO A 147 32.53 4.35 0.40
CA PRO A 147 31.72 5.28 1.17
C PRO A 147 32.41 6.64 1.27
N ILE A 148 31.64 7.69 0.99
CA ILE A 148 31.96 9.09 1.24
C ILE A 148 30.95 9.58 2.28
N GLU A 149 31.45 9.89 3.47
CA GLU A 149 30.64 10.40 4.57
C GLU A 149 30.10 11.80 4.25
N PHE A 150 28.89 12.11 4.69
CA PHE A 150 28.37 13.46 4.61
C PHE A 150 29.04 14.32 5.67
N SER A 151 29.81 15.31 5.21
CA SER A 151 30.56 16.23 6.05
C SER A 151 30.87 17.49 5.27
N ARG A 152 30.98 18.61 6.00
CA ARG A 152 31.52 19.88 5.48
C ARG A 152 32.90 19.74 4.85
N LEU A 153 33.71 18.80 5.33
CA LEU A 153 35.05 18.52 4.80
C LEU A 153 35.06 18.16 3.32
N TYR A 154 33.95 17.62 2.79
CA TYR A 154 33.80 17.25 1.38
C TYR A 154 33.11 18.34 0.54
N GLY A 155 33.09 19.59 1.04
CA GLY A 155 32.55 20.75 0.34
C GLY A 155 31.02 20.88 0.44
N LYS A 156 30.48 21.84 -0.32
CA LYS A 156 29.07 22.26 -0.22
C LYS A 156 28.06 21.13 -0.46
N GLU A 157 28.40 20.18 -1.32
CA GLU A 157 27.50 19.05 -1.63
C GLU A 157 27.40 18.09 -0.43
N GLY A 158 28.53 17.75 0.19
CA GLY A 158 28.56 16.95 1.42
C GLY A 158 27.89 17.65 2.60
N GLU A 159 28.07 18.96 2.71
CA GLU A 159 27.38 19.79 3.71
C GLU A 159 25.86 19.80 3.50
N LEU A 160 25.38 20.00 2.27
CA LEU A 160 23.95 19.99 1.98
C LEU A 160 23.32 18.63 2.29
N ALA A 161 23.95 17.55 1.85
CA ALA A 161 23.49 16.18 2.11
C ALA A 161 23.44 15.87 3.61
N PHE A 162 24.43 16.34 4.37
CA PHE A 162 24.46 16.23 5.83
C PHE A 162 23.24 16.92 6.46
N TYR A 163 22.98 18.18 6.12
CA TYR A 163 21.86 18.94 6.70
C TYR A 163 20.50 18.41 6.27
N GLN A 164 20.37 17.88 5.05
CA GLN A 164 19.15 17.22 4.59
C GLN A 164 18.85 15.98 5.43
N LYS A 165 19.82 15.07 5.60
CA LYS A 165 19.63 13.87 6.41
C LYS A 165 19.43 14.16 7.88
N LEU A 166 20.13 15.15 8.41
CA LEU A 166 19.92 15.65 9.78
C LEU A 166 18.50 16.19 9.97
N ASN A 167 17.97 16.91 8.98
CA ASN A 167 16.62 17.43 9.03
C ASN A 167 15.58 16.31 9.05
N ASP A 168 15.73 15.28 8.21
CA ASP A 168 14.86 14.10 8.21
C ASP A 168 14.84 13.44 9.60
N LEU A 169 16.03 13.13 10.12
CA LEU A 169 16.19 12.57 11.46
C LEU A 169 15.57 13.44 12.56
N ALA A 170 15.70 14.76 12.47
CA ALA A 170 15.16 15.68 13.47
C ALA A 170 13.62 15.68 13.47
N TYR A 171 12.96 15.56 12.32
CA TYR A 171 11.50 15.44 12.27
C TYR A 171 11.02 14.14 12.91
N ASP A 172 11.64 13.01 12.56
CA ASP A 172 11.23 11.70 13.07
C ASP A 172 11.46 11.59 14.59
N ILE A 173 12.56 12.15 15.09
CA ILE A 173 12.80 12.29 16.52
C ILE A 173 11.74 13.18 17.18
N ALA A 174 11.41 14.33 16.58
CA ALA A 174 10.45 15.26 17.16
C ALA A 174 9.05 14.62 17.27
N ASP A 175 8.63 13.85 16.27
CA ASP A 175 7.36 13.13 16.29
C ASP A 175 7.34 12.06 17.38
N LEU A 176 8.41 11.26 17.49
CA LEU A 176 8.55 10.30 18.59
C LEU A 176 8.48 10.97 19.97
N LEU A 177 9.18 12.09 20.16
CA LEU A 177 9.19 12.80 21.44
C LEU A 177 7.80 13.35 21.80
N LYS A 178 7.03 13.83 20.83
CA LYS A 178 5.64 14.25 21.02
C LYS A 178 4.75 13.06 21.38
N GLU A 179 4.88 11.92 20.70
CA GLU A 179 4.11 10.70 21.02
C GLU A 179 4.38 10.20 22.45
N ILE A 180 5.64 10.26 22.90
CA ILE A 180 6.02 9.93 24.27
C ILE A 180 5.40 10.94 25.25
N GLU A 181 5.33 12.23 24.90
CA GLU A 181 4.65 13.24 25.72
C GLU A 181 3.14 13.02 25.80
N ASP A 182 2.48 12.71 24.68
CA ASP A 182 1.03 12.50 24.62
C ASP A 182 0.58 11.21 25.33
N SER A 183 1.42 10.17 25.32
CA SER A 183 1.19 8.93 26.06
C SER A 183 1.50 9.06 27.57
N SER A 184 2.28 10.06 27.95
CA SER A 184 2.57 10.46 29.33
C SER A 184 1.57 11.54 29.75
N GLY A 185 0.31 11.20 30.02
CA GLY A 185 -0.76 12.16 30.34
C GLY A 185 -0.36 13.27 31.34
N PRO A 186 -1.04 14.45 31.31
CA PRO A 186 -0.56 15.64 32.03
C PRO A 186 -0.61 15.45 33.55
N GLU A 187 0.52 15.63 34.22
CA GLU A 187 0.61 15.83 35.68
C GLU A 187 0.80 17.33 35.99
N ASP A 188 -0.17 17.88 36.75
CA ASP A 188 -0.21 19.11 37.55
C ASP A 188 0.67 20.33 37.20
N GLY A 189 0.02 21.41 36.76
CA GLY A 189 0.54 22.80 36.75
C GLY A 189 -0.58 23.81 36.43
N PRO A 190 -0.63 25.00 37.08
CA PRO A 190 -1.86 25.78 37.20
C PRO A 190 -2.25 26.52 35.92
N GLU A 191 -3.57 26.65 35.75
CA GLU A 191 -4.28 27.34 34.67
C GLU A 191 -3.60 28.65 34.21
N ILE A 192 -3.21 28.70 32.94
CA ILE A 192 -3.34 29.91 32.13
C ILE A 192 -4.01 29.52 30.82
N SER A 193 -5.23 29.99 30.68
CA SER A 193 -6.10 29.89 29.53
C SER A 193 -5.59 30.77 28.38
N THR A 194 -5.17 30.12 27.30
CA THR A 194 -5.30 30.69 25.95
C THR A 194 -5.75 29.59 25.00
N SER A 195 -7.02 29.71 24.61
CA SER A 195 -7.68 28.99 23.53
C SER A 195 -6.95 29.22 22.21
N ASP A 196 -6.49 28.13 21.58
CA ASP A 196 -6.71 27.78 20.17
C ASP A 196 -5.67 26.73 19.75
N THR A 197 -6.03 25.46 19.91
CA THR A 197 -5.40 24.35 19.21
C THR A 197 -6.49 23.38 18.73
N PRO A 198 -6.43 22.90 17.47
CA PRO A 198 -7.42 21.97 16.94
C PRO A 198 -7.32 20.62 17.65
N ALA A 199 -8.47 20.01 17.89
CA ALA A 199 -8.63 18.72 18.53
C ALA A 199 -7.69 17.65 17.96
N THR A 200 -6.94 17.01 18.85
CA THR A 200 -6.14 15.81 18.64
C THR A 200 -7.01 14.67 18.11
N HIS A 201 -6.81 14.30 16.86
CA HIS A 201 -7.36 13.08 16.27
C HIS A 201 -6.69 11.86 16.90
N LYS A 202 -7.48 11.01 17.57
CA LYS A 202 -7.20 9.57 17.64
C LYS A 202 -6.92 9.07 16.21
N PRO A 203 -5.87 8.28 15.93
CA PRO A 203 -5.77 7.60 14.64
C PRO A 203 -6.80 6.46 14.64
N THR A 204 -8.03 6.79 14.27
CA THR A 204 -8.85 5.87 13.52
C THR A 204 -8.21 5.81 12.14
N GLY A 205 -7.32 4.84 11.90
CA GLY A 205 -6.52 4.77 10.67
C GLY A 205 -7.42 4.88 9.44
N LYS A 206 -7.11 5.82 8.54
CA LYS A 206 -7.94 6.11 7.35
C LYS A 206 -7.89 5.02 6.27
N GLY A 207 -7.05 4.01 6.46
CA GLY A 207 -6.80 2.94 5.51
C GLY A 207 -5.32 2.54 5.52
N LYS A 208 -4.98 1.50 4.76
CA LYS A 208 -3.61 1.01 4.60
C LYS A 208 -3.19 1.14 3.13
N ILE A 209 -2.01 1.68 2.89
CA ILE A 209 -1.48 1.96 1.54
C ILE A 209 -0.17 1.21 1.36
N PHE A 210 -0.07 0.46 0.26
CA PHE A 210 1.20 -0.14 -0.15
C PHE A 210 2.03 0.87 -0.94
N LEU A 211 3.23 1.18 -0.48
CA LEU A 211 4.20 2.04 -1.17
C LEU A 211 5.41 1.21 -1.57
N ALA A 212 5.49 0.86 -2.85
CA ALA A 212 6.50 -0.04 -3.40
C ALA A 212 7.94 0.46 -3.13
N GLU A 213 8.88 -0.49 -3.08
CA GLU A 213 10.31 -0.15 -3.13
C GLU A 213 10.69 0.47 -4.48
N THR A 214 11.76 1.25 -4.48
CA THR A 214 12.16 2.06 -5.64
C THR A 214 13.64 1.93 -5.94
N GLY A 215 14.03 2.36 -7.14
CA GLY A 215 15.42 2.68 -7.47
C GLY A 215 16.05 3.67 -6.49
N TYR A 216 17.39 3.67 -6.43
CA TYR A 216 18.15 4.52 -5.50
C TYR A 216 17.93 6.02 -5.76
N ASP A 217 17.65 6.38 -7.01
CA ASP A 217 17.37 7.73 -7.51
C ASP A 217 16.05 8.30 -6.97
N LEU A 218 15.10 7.43 -6.59
CA LEU A 218 13.78 7.85 -6.10
C LEU A 218 13.59 7.73 -4.59
N ARG A 219 14.62 7.34 -3.82
CA ARG A 219 14.51 7.15 -2.36
C ARG A 219 13.99 8.39 -1.63
N GLU A 220 14.45 9.59 -2.03
CA GLU A 220 13.96 10.84 -1.43
C GLU A 220 12.51 11.16 -1.82
N HIS A 221 12.13 10.86 -3.07
CA HIS A 221 10.75 11.05 -3.55
C HIS A 221 9.80 10.13 -2.79
N ARG A 222 10.17 8.85 -2.64
CA ARG A 222 9.42 7.85 -1.86
C ARG A 222 9.28 8.26 -0.40
N ALA A 223 10.35 8.74 0.24
CA ALA A 223 10.30 9.19 1.63
C ALA A 223 9.34 10.38 1.82
N LYS A 224 9.30 11.33 0.88
CA LYS A 224 8.34 12.45 0.89
C LYS A 224 6.89 11.95 0.79
N VAL A 225 6.60 11.07 -0.17
CA VAL A 225 5.27 10.48 -0.35
C VAL A 225 4.84 9.71 0.90
N ARG A 226 5.70 8.85 1.45
CA ARG A 226 5.45 8.14 2.71
C ARG A 226 5.05 9.09 3.83
N ARG A 227 5.85 10.13 4.07
CA ARG A 227 5.62 11.09 5.16
C ARG A 227 4.29 11.81 5.00
N GLU A 228 3.92 12.20 3.79
CA GLU A 228 2.64 12.88 3.53
C GLU A 228 1.45 11.97 3.78
N LEU A 229 1.52 10.71 3.34
CA LEU A 229 0.49 9.70 3.61
C LEU A 229 0.34 9.41 5.11
N GLU A 230 1.45 9.23 5.81
CA GLU A 230 1.47 8.99 7.26
C GLU A 230 0.92 10.21 8.03
N ASN A 231 1.33 11.43 7.65
CA ASN A 231 0.80 12.68 8.22
C ASN A 231 -0.70 12.85 7.96
N ALA A 232 -1.20 12.34 6.84
CA ALA A 232 -2.63 12.36 6.51
C ALA A 232 -3.46 11.29 7.27
N GLY A 233 -2.79 10.38 8.00
CA GLY A 233 -3.41 9.36 8.85
C GLY A 233 -3.56 7.98 8.21
N PHE A 234 -2.83 7.69 7.13
CA PHE A 234 -2.79 6.37 6.49
C PHE A 234 -1.64 5.52 7.04
N GLU A 235 -1.86 4.21 7.14
CA GLU A 235 -0.78 3.27 7.44
C GLU A 235 -0.04 2.89 6.15
N VAL A 236 1.25 3.22 6.05
CA VAL A 236 2.04 2.92 4.85
C VAL A 236 2.87 1.65 5.04
N VAL A 237 2.61 0.63 4.21
CA VAL A 237 3.34 -0.64 4.16
C VAL A 237 4.16 -0.76 2.86
N PRO A 238 5.24 -1.55 2.81
CA PRO A 238 5.86 -2.27 3.93
C PRO A 238 6.49 -1.29 4.94
N LYS A 239 6.52 -1.69 6.22
CA LYS A 239 7.16 -0.95 7.32
C LYS A 239 8.65 -1.32 7.50
N GLY A 240 9.04 -2.49 7.00
CA GLY A 240 10.41 -3.01 7.01
C GLY A 240 10.93 -3.28 5.60
N GLN A 241 12.13 -3.85 5.51
CA GLN A 241 12.65 -4.34 4.24
C GLN A 241 11.88 -5.59 3.80
N LEU A 242 11.58 -5.67 2.51
CA LEU A 242 11.02 -6.88 1.92
C LEU A 242 12.09 -7.98 1.80
N PRO A 243 11.68 -9.26 1.75
CA PRO A 243 12.58 -10.39 1.59
C PRO A 243 13.45 -10.25 0.33
N PHE A 244 14.69 -10.70 0.43
CA PHE A 244 15.62 -10.66 -0.70
C PHE A 244 15.40 -11.81 -1.68
N TYR A 245 14.87 -12.94 -1.23
CA TYR A 245 14.55 -14.09 -2.08
C TYR A 245 13.22 -13.86 -2.80
N ALA A 246 13.17 -14.15 -4.10
CA ALA A 246 12.04 -13.78 -4.95
C ALA A 246 10.73 -14.50 -4.58
N ASP A 247 10.80 -15.76 -4.13
CA ASP A 247 9.66 -16.54 -3.68
C ASP A 247 9.07 -15.99 -2.36
N GLU A 248 9.92 -15.73 -1.38
CA GLU A 248 9.52 -15.10 -0.11
C GLU A 248 8.93 -13.70 -0.32
N LEU A 249 9.52 -12.91 -1.22
CA LEU A 249 9.01 -11.59 -1.58
C LEU A 249 7.61 -11.67 -2.21
N VAL A 250 7.38 -12.63 -3.12
CA VAL A 250 6.07 -12.82 -3.76
C VAL A 250 5.02 -13.18 -2.71
N GLU A 251 5.33 -14.07 -1.78
CA GLU A 251 4.41 -14.45 -0.70
C GLU A 251 4.08 -13.26 0.22
N GLU A 252 5.10 -12.53 0.68
CA GLU A 252 4.92 -11.40 1.59
C GLU A 252 4.13 -10.25 0.94
N VAL A 253 4.46 -9.89 -0.30
CA VAL A 253 3.78 -8.80 -1.03
C VAL A 253 2.31 -9.16 -1.31
N ASN A 254 2.02 -10.39 -1.73
CA ASN A 254 0.65 -10.84 -1.94
C ASN A 254 -0.16 -10.84 -0.65
N SER A 255 0.45 -11.22 0.48
CA SER A 255 -0.21 -11.13 1.79
C SER A 255 -0.56 -9.67 2.11
N MET A 256 0.36 -8.73 1.88
CA MET A 256 0.09 -7.31 2.11
C MET A 256 -1.05 -6.77 1.24
N PHE A 257 -1.14 -7.17 -0.03
CA PHE A 257 -2.20 -6.70 -0.92
C PHE A 257 -3.61 -7.05 -0.44
N THR A 258 -3.78 -8.09 0.39
CA THR A 258 -5.09 -8.42 0.98
C THR A 258 -5.58 -7.43 2.03
N GLU A 259 -4.70 -6.56 2.53
CA GLU A 259 -4.98 -5.64 3.64
C GLU A 259 -4.90 -4.16 3.24
N VAL A 260 -4.54 -3.84 1.99
CA VAL A 260 -4.37 -2.46 1.52
C VAL A 260 -5.49 -2.03 0.60
N ASP A 261 -5.86 -0.76 0.70
CA ASP A 261 -6.89 -0.14 -0.13
C ASP A 261 -6.32 0.30 -1.50
N MET A 262 -5.02 0.59 -1.52
CA MET A 262 -4.33 1.21 -2.64
C MET A 262 -2.85 0.83 -2.67
N SER A 263 -2.27 0.73 -3.87
CA SER A 263 -0.82 0.62 -4.04
C SER A 263 -0.23 1.74 -4.90
N ILE A 264 0.95 2.21 -4.53
CA ILE A 264 1.66 3.33 -5.15
C ILE A 264 3.06 2.86 -5.57
N HIS A 265 3.41 3.10 -6.84
CA HIS A 265 4.66 2.65 -7.45
C HIS A 265 5.38 3.85 -8.06
N LEU A 266 6.62 4.10 -7.65
CA LEU A 266 7.44 5.21 -8.17
C LEU A 266 8.55 4.63 -9.05
N ILE A 267 8.60 5.03 -10.31
CA ILE A 267 9.45 4.44 -11.35
C ILE A 267 10.46 5.48 -11.84
N GLY A 268 11.75 5.14 -11.70
CA GLY A 268 12.89 6.01 -11.97
C GLY A 268 13.81 5.47 -13.05
N ALA A 269 14.99 6.10 -13.18
CA ALA A 269 16.02 5.69 -14.13
C ALA A 269 16.74 4.43 -13.68
N SER A 270 16.78 4.18 -12.37
CA SER A 270 17.35 2.96 -11.80
C SER A 270 16.28 1.88 -11.63
N SER A 271 16.60 0.66 -12.09
CA SER A 271 15.81 -0.55 -11.85
C SER A 271 15.68 -0.92 -10.37
N GLY A 272 16.66 -0.54 -9.54
CA GLY A 272 16.68 -0.85 -8.12
C GLY A 272 17.34 -2.19 -7.82
N ILE A 273 16.90 -2.86 -6.75
CA ILE A 273 17.47 -4.14 -6.32
C ILE A 273 16.80 -5.26 -7.12
N THR A 274 17.59 -6.20 -7.63
CA THR A 274 17.09 -7.47 -8.18
C THR A 274 17.14 -8.52 -7.06
N PRO A 275 16.00 -9.13 -6.68
CA PRO A 275 15.98 -10.19 -5.68
C PRO A 275 16.69 -11.45 -6.19
N ASP A 276 17.06 -12.34 -5.28
CA ASP A 276 17.65 -13.62 -5.64
C ASP A 276 16.57 -14.58 -6.16
N TYR A 277 16.70 -14.95 -7.43
CA TYR A 277 15.82 -15.92 -8.10
C TYR A 277 16.39 -17.35 -8.09
N GLY A 278 17.53 -17.59 -7.42
CA GLY A 278 18.25 -18.86 -7.48
C GLY A 278 18.68 -19.21 -8.89
N ASN A 279 18.29 -20.39 -9.38
CA ASN A 279 18.74 -20.96 -10.67
C ASN A 279 17.89 -20.52 -11.89
N VAL A 280 17.25 -19.35 -11.83
CA VAL A 280 16.48 -18.80 -12.94
C VAL A 280 17.40 -18.11 -13.96
N SER A 281 17.08 -18.24 -15.25
CA SER A 281 17.84 -17.60 -16.34
C SER A 281 17.82 -16.08 -16.23
N GLU A 282 18.95 -15.42 -16.55
CA GLU A 282 19.12 -13.97 -16.38
C GLU A 282 17.99 -13.14 -17.00
N GLY A 283 17.56 -13.45 -18.23
CA GLY A 283 16.48 -12.71 -18.92
C GLY A 283 15.07 -12.95 -18.39
N MET A 284 14.91 -13.67 -17.28
CA MET A 284 13.64 -13.83 -16.56
C MET A 284 13.64 -13.15 -15.19
N LYS A 285 14.78 -12.60 -14.76
CA LYS A 285 14.90 -11.89 -13.50
C LYS A 285 14.32 -10.49 -13.68
N ARG A 286 13.59 -10.03 -12.66
CA ARG A 286 12.98 -8.69 -12.64
C ARG A 286 13.50 -7.95 -11.42
N SER A 287 13.56 -6.63 -11.47
CA SER A 287 13.83 -5.86 -10.25
C SER A 287 12.70 -6.03 -9.23
N MET A 288 12.95 -5.74 -7.95
CA MET A 288 11.88 -5.70 -6.94
C MET A 288 10.79 -4.70 -7.33
N THR A 289 11.17 -3.56 -7.91
CA THR A 289 10.25 -2.53 -8.42
C THR A 289 9.32 -3.10 -9.49
N GLU A 290 9.88 -3.80 -10.48
CA GLU A 290 9.13 -4.40 -11.57
C GLU A 290 8.28 -5.59 -11.08
N LEU A 291 8.83 -6.46 -10.25
CA LEU A 291 8.13 -7.63 -9.72
C LEU A 291 6.94 -7.22 -8.84
N THR A 292 7.12 -6.27 -7.93
CA THR A 292 6.01 -5.77 -7.09
C THR A 292 4.94 -5.06 -7.92
N ASN A 293 5.33 -4.39 -9.02
CA ASN A 293 4.38 -3.81 -9.96
C ASN A 293 3.56 -4.88 -10.70
N ASP A 294 4.22 -5.91 -11.22
CA ASP A 294 3.57 -7.03 -11.90
C ASP A 294 2.58 -7.75 -10.95
N LEU A 295 2.99 -8.02 -9.71
CA LEU A 295 2.12 -8.63 -8.69
C LEU A 295 0.89 -7.76 -8.38
N ALA A 296 1.08 -6.43 -8.28
CA ALA A 296 -0.04 -5.52 -8.07
C ALA A 296 -1.01 -5.56 -9.26
N ALA A 297 -0.50 -5.62 -10.49
CA ALA A 297 -1.32 -5.74 -11.70
C ALA A 297 -2.12 -7.04 -11.73
N GLU A 298 -1.49 -8.16 -11.37
CA GLU A 298 -2.13 -9.46 -11.24
C GLU A 298 -3.23 -9.45 -10.17
N TYR A 299 -2.94 -8.89 -8.99
CA TYR A 299 -3.91 -8.77 -7.90
C TYR A 299 -5.15 -7.97 -8.33
N CYS A 300 -4.96 -6.87 -9.07
CA CYS A 300 -6.05 -6.04 -9.60
C CYS A 300 -6.90 -6.71 -10.70
N GLN A 301 -6.49 -7.85 -11.25
CA GLN A 301 -7.34 -8.61 -12.19
C GLN A 301 -8.56 -9.24 -11.50
N SER A 302 -8.43 -9.53 -10.20
CA SER A 302 -9.46 -10.22 -9.41
C SER A 302 -9.98 -9.40 -8.23
N ASN A 303 -9.32 -8.28 -7.90
CA ASN A 303 -9.64 -7.45 -6.73
C ASN A 303 -9.71 -5.98 -7.12
N ALA A 304 -10.60 -5.23 -6.48
CA ALA A 304 -10.82 -3.80 -6.74
C ALA A 304 -9.82 -2.88 -6.01
N MET A 305 -8.53 -3.25 -5.96
CA MET A 305 -7.48 -2.40 -5.40
C MET A 305 -7.12 -1.29 -6.41
N LYS A 306 -7.02 -0.04 -5.95
CA LYS A 306 -6.54 1.07 -6.79
C LYS A 306 -5.01 1.05 -6.89
N ARG A 307 -4.46 1.31 -8.08
CA ARG A 307 -3.02 1.47 -8.29
C ARG A 307 -2.71 2.85 -8.84
N LEU A 308 -1.68 3.49 -8.31
CA LEU A 308 -1.05 4.66 -8.92
C LEU A 308 0.39 4.34 -9.28
N ILE A 309 0.77 4.67 -10.51
CA ILE A 309 2.13 4.48 -11.01
C ILE A 309 2.64 5.85 -11.44
N TRP A 310 3.70 6.31 -10.80
CA TRP A 310 4.39 7.53 -11.17
C TRP A 310 5.66 7.20 -11.94
N ILE A 311 5.81 7.76 -13.13
CA ILE A 311 7.06 7.74 -13.87
C ILE A 311 7.68 9.12 -13.75
N MET A 312 8.93 9.20 -13.29
CA MET A 312 9.65 10.47 -13.24
C MET A 312 9.71 11.10 -14.65
N PRO A 313 9.43 12.40 -14.82
CA PRO A 313 9.45 13.02 -16.13
C PRO A 313 10.89 13.20 -16.63
N ASN A 314 11.08 13.10 -17.96
CA ASN A 314 12.37 13.31 -18.64
C ASN A 314 13.49 12.35 -18.20
N LEU A 315 13.14 11.08 -17.95
CA LEU A 315 14.11 10.05 -17.60
C LEU A 315 15.17 9.83 -18.68
N LYS A 316 16.40 9.63 -18.23
CA LYS A 316 17.50 9.10 -19.03
C LYS A 316 17.87 7.74 -18.46
N VAL A 317 17.50 6.69 -19.18
CA VAL A 317 17.70 5.31 -18.76
C VAL A 317 18.83 4.72 -19.58
N GLU A 318 19.82 4.15 -18.90
CA GLU A 318 20.98 3.50 -19.55
C GLU A 318 20.83 1.96 -19.57
N ASP A 319 20.05 1.42 -18.62
CA ASP A 319 19.76 0.00 -18.47
C ASP A 319 18.61 -0.40 -19.42
N VAL A 320 18.90 -1.35 -20.32
CA VAL A 320 17.96 -1.82 -21.34
C VAL A 320 16.75 -2.49 -20.72
N ASP A 321 16.94 -3.28 -19.65
CA ASP A 321 15.84 -3.98 -18.98
C ASP A 321 14.90 -2.98 -18.29
N GLN A 322 15.47 -1.91 -17.71
CA GLN A 322 14.68 -0.83 -17.13
C GLN A 322 13.93 0.00 -18.19
N GLU A 323 14.55 0.26 -19.33
CA GLU A 323 13.90 0.95 -20.45
C GLU A 323 12.72 0.12 -20.99
N ASP A 324 12.92 -1.18 -21.16
CA ASP A 324 11.86 -2.11 -21.59
C ASP A 324 10.71 -2.17 -20.57
N PHE A 325 11.01 -2.18 -19.27
CA PHE A 325 9.99 -2.12 -18.22
C PHE A 325 9.17 -0.82 -18.28
N ILE A 326 9.83 0.33 -18.42
CA ILE A 326 9.16 1.64 -18.52
C ILE A 326 8.30 1.72 -19.79
N GLU A 327 8.80 1.25 -20.93
CA GLU A 327 8.02 1.23 -22.17
C GLU A 327 6.83 0.26 -22.07
N ARG A 328 6.99 -0.87 -21.37
CA ARG A 328 5.90 -1.79 -21.05
C ARG A 328 4.83 -1.11 -20.19
N LEU A 329 5.22 -0.36 -19.15
CA LEU A 329 4.29 0.42 -18.34
C LEU A 329 3.53 1.46 -19.17
N ARG A 330 4.17 2.11 -20.16
CA ARG A 330 3.52 3.11 -21.03
C ARG A 330 2.58 2.51 -22.07
N ARG A 331 2.86 1.31 -22.58
CA ARG A 331 2.21 0.78 -23.80
C ARG A 331 1.35 -0.47 -23.57
N ALA A 332 1.62 -1.26 -22.54
CA ALA A 332 0.94 -2.54 -22.34
C ALA A 332 -0.27 -2.38 -21.39
N PRO A 333 -1.51 -2.58 -21.86
CA PRO A 333 -2.70 -2.47 -21.01
C PRO A 333 -2.65 -3.41 -19.80
N VAL A 334 -2.03 -4.58 -19.96
CA VAL A 334 -1.88 -5.57 -18.87
C VAL A 334 -1.04 -5.00 -17.72
N ALA A 335 0.02 -4.24 -18.02
CA ALA A 335 0.88 -3.63 -16.98
C ALA A 335 0.13 -2.52 -16.21
N GLN A 336 -0.80 -1.84 -16.89
CA GLN A 336 -1.65 -0.78 -16.33
C GLN A 336 -2.96 -1.30 -15.70
N THR A 337 -3.14 -2.63 -15.54
CA THR A 337 -4.38 -3.18 -14.96
C THR A 337 -4.67 -2.56 -13.59
N GLY A 338 -5.82 -1.89 -13.45
CA GLY A 338 -6.22 -1.21 -12.22
C GLY A 338 -5.39 0.03 -11.85
N ALA A 339 -4.53 0.52 -12.76
CA ALA A 339 -3.59 1.59 -12.51
C ALA A 339 -3.90 2.88 -13.28
N GLU A 340 -3.71 4.01 -12.62
CA GLU A 340 -3.53 5.30 -13.27
C GLU A 340 -2.03 5.61 -13.35
N LEU A 341 -1.56 5.84 -14.58
CA LEU A 341 -0.17 6.15 -14.89
C LEU A 341 0.01 7.66 -15.01
N VAL A 342 0.91 8.22 -14.20
CA VAL A 342 1.17 9.66 -14.13
C VAL A 342 2.64 9.92 -14.45
N GLU A 343 2.88 10.70 -15.50
CA GLU A 343 4.22 11.16 -15.89
C GLU A 343 4.30 12.70 -15.79
N SER A 344 4.41 13.19 -14.56
CA SER A 344 4.37 14.62 -14.21
C SER A 344 5.36 14.93 -13.08
N PRO A 345 5.63 16.21 -12.75
CA PRO A 345 6.34 16.57 -11.52
C PRO A 345 5.76 15.89 -10.28
N LEU A 346 6.61 15.61 -9.28
CA LEU A 346 6.19 14.89 -8.06
C LEU A 346 5.02 15.56 -7.33
N GLU A 347 4.97 16.90 -7.30
CA GLU A 347 3.90 17.62 -6.60
C GLU A 347 2.53 17.35 -7.22
N ASP A 348 2.43 17.37 -8.56
CA ASP A 348 1.20 17.03 -9.27
C ASP A 348 0.78 15.57 -8.97
N PHE A 349 1.74 14.66 -8.86
CA PHE A 349 1.46 13.27 -8.50
C PHE A 349 0.95 13.11 -7.07
N LYS A 350 1.45 13.90 -6.13
CA LYS A 350 0.93 13.91 -4.75
C LYS A 350 -0.51 14.41 -4.71
N ASP A 351 -0.83 15.44 -5.49
CA ASP A 351 -2.21 15.90 -5.64
C ASP A 351 -3.10 14.75 -6.16
N THR A 352 -2.64 14.03 -7.19
CA THR A 352 -3.36 12.83 -7.70
C THR A 352 -3.56 11.74 -6.63
N ILE A 353 -2.54 11.48 -5.79
CA ILE A 353 -2.66 10.54 -4.67
C ILE A 353 -3.80 10.96 -3.74
N PHE A 354 -3.82 12.22 -3.30
CA PHE A 354 -4.81 12.68 -2.33
C PHE A 354 -6.22 12.83 -2.92
N ASP A 355 -6.34 13.23 -4.19
CA ASP A 355 -7.62 13.24 -4.91
C ASP A 355 -8.20 11.83 -5.04
N THR A 356 -7.35 10.85 -5.36
CA THR A 356 -7.76 9.43 -5.43
C THR A 356 -8.23 8.93 -4.06
N LEU A 357 -7.49 9.22 -2.99
CA LEU A 357 -7.86 8.83 -1.63
C LEU A 357 -9.15 9.51 -1.16
N ALA A 358 -9.35 10.78 -1.49
CA ALA A 358 -10.58 11.51 -1.16
C ALA A 358 -11.79 10.87 -1.86
N LYS A 359 -11.66 10.55 -3.15
CA LYS A 359 -12.71 9.87 -3.91
C LYS A 359 -13.03 8.49 -3.33
N MET A 360 -12.02 7.71 -2.96
CA MET A 360 -12.20 6.41 -2.31
C MET A 360 -12.94 6.54 -0.96
N GLU A 361 -12.64 7.56 -0.16
CA GLU A 361 -13.35 7.81 1.09
C GLU A 361 -14.81 8.20 0.86
N GLU A 362 -15.09 9.02 -0.15
CA GLU A 362 -16.46 9.37 -0.54
C GLU A 362 -17.26 8.14 -0.98
N GLU A 363 -16.68 7.28 -1.81
CA GLU A 363 -17.28 6.01 -2.25
C GLU A 363 -17.56 5.09 -1.06
N ARG A 364 -16.60 4.98 -0.11
CA ARG A 364 -16.77 4.20 1.11
C ARG A 364 -17.87 4.75 2.01
N ARG A 365 -17.91 6.07 2.23
CA ARG A 365 -18.95 6.71 3.04
C ARG A 365 -20.33 6.52 2.42
N ALA A 366 -20.45 6.69 1.10
CA ALA A 366 -21.71 6.45 0.40
C ALA A 366 -22.17 4.98 0.53
N ALA A 367 -21.25 4.02 0.42
CA ALA A 367 -21.55 2.60 0.62
C ALA A 367 -21.98 2.29 2.07
N GLU A 368 -21.33 2.89 3.07
CA GLU A 368 -21.72 2.76 4.48
C GLU A 368 -23.08 3.40 4.77
N GLU A 369 -23.37 4.57 4.22
CA GLU A 369 -24.65 5.25 4.37
C GLU A 369 -25.77 4.44 3.72
N ALA A 370 -25.54 3.88 2.52
CA ALA A 370 -26.47 2.97 1.88
C ALA A 370 -26.70 1.68 2.71
N LYS A 371 -25.64 1.13 3.31
CA LYS A 371 -25.73 -0.03 4.21
C LYS A 371 -26.51 0.30 5.48
N LYS A 372 -26.21 1.42 6.15
CA LYS A 372 -26.94 1.88 7.34
C LYS A 372 -28.39 2.20 7.04
N ALA A 373 -28.69 2.75 5.86
CA ALA A 373 -30.07 2.97 5.42
C ALA A 373 -30.82 1.64 5.24
N LYS A 374 -30.19 0.62 4.67
CA LYS A 374 -30.75 -0.75 4.59
C LYS A 374 -30.95 -1.38 5.97
N GLU A 375 -29.97 -1.25 6.87
CA GLU A 375 -30.04 -1.79 8.24
C GLU A 375 -31.08 -1.05 9.11
N ALA A 376 -31.22 0.27 8.96
CA ALA A 376 -32.23 1.06 9.67
C ALA A 376 -33.64 0.78 9.13
N ALA A 377 -33.79 0.54 7.83
CA ALA A 377 -35.04 0.06 7.25
C ALA A 377 -35.42 -1.33 7.81
N ALA A 378 -34.45 -2.23 7.99
CA ALA A 378 -34.67 -3.53 8.64
C ALA A 378 -35.02 -3.41 10.14
N ALA A 379 -34.41 -2.48 10.88
CA ALA A 379 -34.65 -2.27 12.31
C ALA A 379 -35.99 -1.57 12.63
N ALA A 380 -36.58 -0.84 11.68
CA ALA A 380 -37.87 -0.14 11.84
C ALA A 380 -39.10 -1.07 11.80
N GLY A 381 -38.91 -2.38 11.83
CA GLY A 381 -40.00 -3.36 11.82
C GLY A 381 -40.52 -3.68 10.42
N ALA A 382 -39.74 -3.41 9.38
CA ALA A 382 -39.81 -4.23 8.17
C ALA A 382 -38.98 -5.49 8.44
N THR A 383 -39.58 -6.44 9.16
CA THR A 383 -39.07 -7.81 9.23
C THR A 383 -39.08 -8.37 7.82
N MET A 384 -37.95 -8.31 7.12
CA MET A 384 -37.65 -9.32 6.13
C MET A 384 -37.04 -10.48 6.91
N ASP A 385 -37.91 -11.39 7.34
CA ASP A 385 -37.50 -12.77 7.52
C ASP A 385 -36.79 -13.21 6.23
N ASP A 386 -35.67 -13.91 6.37
CA ASP A 386 -34.81 -14.44 5.31
C ASP A 386 -35.51 -15.50 4.41
N GLU A 387 -36.82 -15.41 4.18
CA GLU A 387 -37.59 -16.36 3.35
C GLU A 387 -38.54 -15.76 2.31
N ASP A 388 -38.71 -14.43 2.17
CA ASP A 388 -39.42 -13.86 1.00
C ASP A 388 -38.90 -12.44 0.67
N ASP A 389 -37.89 -12.38 -0.20
CA ASP A 389 -37.44 -11.16 -0.88
C ASP A 389 -38.48 -10.82 -1.96
N ASP A 390 -39.61 -10.23 -1.55
CA ASP A 390 -40.78 -9.79 -2.35
C ASP A 390 -40.49 -8.57 -3.26
N GLY A 391 -39.21 -8.27 -3.48
CA GLY A 391 -38.76 -7.35 -4.52
C GLY A 391 -38.75 -8.04 -5.90
N PRO A 392 -38.93 -7.28 -7.00
CA PRO A 392 -38.85 -7.88 -8.33
C PRO A 392 -37.46 -8.49 -8.55
N LYS A 393 -37.41 -9.74 -9.02
CA LYS A 393 -36.15 -10.43 -9.31
C LYS A 393 -35.53 -9.87 -10.58
N TYR A 394 -34.21 -9.70 -10.58
CA TYR A 394 -33.47 -9.17 -11.71
C TYR A 394 -32.97 -10.32 -12.61
N VAL A 395 -33.35 -10.28 -13.89
CA VAL A 395 -32.85 -11.22 -14.90
C VAL A 395 -31.94 -10.48 -15.86
N TYR A 396 -30.66 -10.87 -15.89
CA TYR A 396 -29.74 -10.32 -16.89
C TYR A 396 -29.85 -11.08 -18.21
N LEU A 397 -30.38 -10.41 -19.23
CA LEU A 397 -30.55 -10.95 -20.58
C LEU A 397 -29.34 -10.57 -21.45
N ILE A 398 -28.34 -11.44 -21.46
CA ILE A 398 -27.10 -11.25 -22.22
C ILE A 398 -27.34 -11.57 -23.70
N CYS A 399 -27.15 -10.60 -24.58
CA CYS A 399 -27.18 -10.77 -26.03
C CYS A 399 -25.92 -10.19 -26.70
N ASP A 400 -25.68 -10.59 -27.95
CA ASP A 400 -24.69 -9.95 -28.82
C ASP A 400 -25.34 -8.74 -29.50
N GLN A 401 -24.55 -7.72 -29.87
CA GLN A 401 -25.07 -6.52 -30.54
C GLN A 401 -25.84 -6.86 -31.82
N ARG A 402 -25.46 -7.93 -32.53
CA ARG A 402 -26.18 -8.41 -33.72
C ARG A 402 -27.59 -8.94 -33.43
N ASP A 403 -27.84 -9.32 -32.18
CA ASP A 403 -29.09 -9.90 -31.71
C ASP A 403 -30.02 -8.87 -31.06
N GLU A 404 -29.52 -7.66 -30.78
CA GLU A 404 -30.23 -6.60 -30.05
C GLU A 404 -31.64 -6.31 -30.61
N ALA A 405 -31.80 -6.29 -31.94
CA ALA A 405 -33.08 -6.02 -32.58
C ALA A 405 -34.09 -7.19 -32.50
N GLU A 406 -33.68 -8.38 -32.06
CA GLU A 406 -34.51 -9.60 -32.05
C GLU A 406 -34.86 -10.06 -30.61
N ILE A 407 -34.37 -9.39 -29.57
CA ILE A 407 -34.61 -9.82 -28.18
C ILE A 407 -35.97 -9.39 -27.62
N ASP A 408 -36.67 -8.43 -28.25
CA ASP A 408 -37.87 -7.78 -27.70
C ASP A 408 -38.94 -8.78 -27.24
N ASN A 409 -39.16 -9.86 -28.00
CA ASN A 409 -40.14 -10.88 -27.63
C ASN A 409 -39.77 -11.57 -26.31
N LEU A 410 -38.49 -11.88 -26.12
CA LEU A 410 -38.01 -12.53 -24.90
C LEU A 410 -37.91 -11.55 -23.74
N TYR A 411 -37.46 -10.32 -24.01
CA TYR A 411 -37.42 -9.24 -23.03
C TYR A 411 -38.82 -9.01 -22.43
N ASN A 412 -39.82 -8.77 -23.28
CA ASN A 412 -41.19 -8.51 -22.83
C ASN A 412 -41.78 -9.72 -22.11
N TYR A 413 -41.52 -10.93 -22.59
CA TYR A 413 -41.97 -12.15 -21.91
C TYR A 413 -41.41 -12.26 -20.49
N LEU A 414 -40.09 -12.10 -20.31
CA LEU A 414 -39.46 -12.16 -18.99
C LEU A 414 -39.98 -11.06 -18.06
N TYR A 415 -40.18 -9.86 -18.61
CA TYR A 415 -40.76 -8.73 -17.86
C TYR A 415 -42.21 -9.03 -17.41
N ASP A 416 -43.03 -9.59 -18.30
CA ASP A 416 -44.42 -9.98 -18.00
C ASP A 416 -44.51 -11.11 -16.95
N GLN A 417 -43.45 -11.89 -16.74
CA GLN A 417 -43.33 -12.87 -15.64
C GLN A 417 -43.01 -12.21 -14.28
N GLY A 418 -42.90 -10.88 -14.22
CA GLY A 418 -42.63 -10.11 -13.00
C GLY A 418 -41.16 -9.87 -12.70
N PHE A 419 -40.27 -10.01 -13.70
CA PHE A 419 -38.84 -9.77 -13.55
C PHE A 419 -38.42 -8.39 -14.07
N GLU A 420 -37.44 -7.77 -13.42
CA GLU A 420 -36.73 -6.63 -13.98
C GLU A 420 -35.64 -7.15 -14.93
N VAL A 421 -35.74 -6.81 -16.22
CA VAL A 421 -34.83 -7.35 -17.25
C VAL A 421 -33.73 -6.35 -17.54
N ILE A 422 -32.48 -6.76 -17.29
CA ILE A 422 -31.29 -5.95 -17.54
C ILE A 422 -30.73 -6.33 -18.92
N LEU A 423 -30.31 -5.34 -19.71
CA LEU A 423 -29.71 -5.52 -21.03
C LEU A 423 -28.23 -5.09 -21.03
N PRO A 424 -27.37 -5.71 -21.87
CA PRO A 424 -26.01 -5.24 -22.05
C PRO A 424 -25.99 -3.87 -22.73
N VAL A 425 -25.03 -3.04 -22.33
CA VAL A 425 -24.70 -1.81 -23.06
C VAL A 425 -23.72 -2.12 -24.20
N PHE A 426 -23.94 -1.51 -25.37
CA PHE A 426 -23.06 -1.65 -26.53
C PHE A 426 -22.35 -0.34 -26.91
N GLU A 427 -22.70 0.78 -26.26
CA GLU A 427 -22.07 2.08 -26.45
C GLU A 427 -21.12 2.38 -25.29
N GLY A 428 -19.89 2.79 -25.62
CA GLY A 428 -18.82 3.05 -24.66
C GLY A 428 -17.48 2.49 -25.13
N ASP A 429 -16.42 2.73 -24.36
CA ASP A 429 -15.16 2.01 -24.58
C ASP A 429 -15.24 0.57 -24.05
N GLU A 430 -14.34 -0.30 -24.52
CA GLU A 430 -14.35 -1.73 -24.16
C GLU A 430 -14.21 -1.98 -22.65
N THR A 431 -13.55 -1.08 -21.92
CA THR A 431 -13.38 -1.18 -20.47
C THR A 431 -14.70 -0.89 -19.77
N GLN A 432 -15.38 0.19 -20.14
CA GLN A 432 -16.70 0.56 -19.60
C GLN A 432 -17.74 -0.53 -19.84
N ILE A 433 -17.81 -1.07 -21.07
CA ILE A 433 -18.73 -2.15 -21.43
C ILE A 433 -18.45 -3.41 -20.58
N ARG A 434 -17.17 -3.69 -20.31
CA ARG A 434 -16.77 -4.82 -19.46
C ARG A 434 -17.11 -4.60 -18.00
N GLU A 435 -16.88 -3.41 -17.47
CA GLU A 435 -17.21 -3.05 -16.08
C GLU A 435 -18.73 -3.13 -15.85
N ASP A 436 -19.53 -2.58 -16.75
CA ASP A 436 -21.00 -2.67 -16.71
C ASP A 436 -21.48 -4.13 -16.75
N HIS A 437 -20.90 -4.95 -17.65
CA HIS A 437 -21.20 -6.37 -17.70
C HIS A 437 -20.92 -7.11 -16.38
N ILE A 438 -19.80 -6.77 -15.72
CA ILE A 438 -19.43 -7.35 -14.43
C ILE A 438 -20.39 -6.89 -13.33
N GLU A 439 -20.79 -5.61 -13.30
CA GLU A 439 -21.76 -5.10 -12.33
C GLU A 439 -23.16 -5.72 -12.53
N ASN A 440 -23.62 -5.89 -13.76
CA ASN A 440 -24.86 -6.60 -14.06
C ASN A 440 -24.81 -8.06 -13.61
N LEU A 441 -23.67 -8.72 -13.80
CA LEU A 441 -23.41 -10.06 -13.25
C LEU A 441 -23.28 -10.09 -11.72
N LYS A 442 -23.11 -8.96 -11.02
CA LYS A 442 -23.18 -8.91 -9.55
C LYS A 442 -24.62 -8.70 -9.08
N LEU A 443 -25.36 -7.86 -9.79
CA LEU A 443 -26.70 -7.41 -9.42
C LEU A 443 -27.79 -8.45 -9.68
N CYS A 444 -27.72 -9.18 -10.79
CA CYS A 444 -28.81 -10.05 -11.22
C CYS A 444 -29.03 -11.26 -10.30
N ASP A 445 -30.28 -11.70 -10.18
CA ASP A 445 -30.66 -12.94 -9.49
C ASP A 445 -30.49 -14.16 -10.40
N SER A 446 -30.88 -14.03 -11.67
CA SER A 446 -30.77 -15.07 -12.69
C SER A 446 -30.22 -14.52 -14.01
N VAL A 447 -29.72 -15.41 -14.86
CA VAL A 447 -29.13 -15.03 -16.15
C VAL A 447 -29.74 -15.81 -17.30
N VAL A 448 -30.01 -15.11 -18.40
CA VAL A 448 -30.36 -15.69 -19.70
C VAL A 448 -29.33 -15.26 -20.73
N ILE A 449 -28.72 -16.20 -21.44
CA ILE A 449 -27.93 -15.90 -22.64
C ILE A 449 -28.81 -16.10 -23.88
N TYR A 450 -29.07 -15.03 -24.62
CA TYR A 450 -29.71 -15.07 -25.93
C TYR A 450 -28.68 -15.44 -27.00
N TYR A 451 -28.85 -16.61 -27.63
CA TYR A 451 -27.96 -17.10 -28.67
C TYR A 451 -28.60 -17.05 -30.07
N GLY A 452 -28.53 -15.89 -30.72
CA GLY A 452 -28.99 -15.68 -32.10
C GLY A 452 -27.86 -15.75 -33.13
N HIS A 453 -27.61 -14.66 -33.83
CA HIS A 453 -26.57 -14.46 -34.83
C HIS A 453 -25.14 -14.41 -34.27
N ALA A 454 -24.97 -14.48 -32.95
CA ALA A 454 -23.66 -14.66 -32.34
C ALA A 454 -22.95 -15.93 -32.87
N ASN A 455 -21.63 -16.02 -32.68
CA ASN A 455 -20.85 -17.21 -33.07
C ASN A 455 -20.56 -18.12 -31.86
N ASP A 456 -20.11 -19.35 -32.13
CA ASP A 456 -19.81 -20.32 -31.08
C ASP A 456 -18.71 -19.85 -30.10
N LEU A 457 -17.79 -18.99 -30.55
CA LEU A 457 -16.73 -18.45 -29.69
C LEU A 457 -17.31 -17.46 -28.67
N TRP A 458 -18.20 -16.58 -29.10
CA TRP A 458 -18.92 -15.65 -28.24
C TRP A 458 -19.72 -16.40 -27.17
N MET A 459 -20.48 -17.43 -27.57
CA MET A 459 -21.23 -18.25 -26.62
C MET A 459 -20.34 -18.90 -25.57
N ARG A 460 -19.24 -19.52 -26.00
CA ARG A 460 -18.28 -20.13 -25.07
C ARG A 460 -17.62 -19.10 -24.15
N ALA A 461 -17.40 -17.87 -24.64
CA ALA A 461 -16.89 -16.78 -23.82
C ALA A 461 -17.91 -16.40 -22.73
N LYS A 462 -19.18 -16.19 -23.09
CA LYS A 462 -20.24 -15.85 -22.13
C LYS A 462 -20.48 -16.93 -21.09
N THR A 463 -20.47 -18.22 -21.47
CA THR A 463 -20.54 -19.31 -20.48
C THR A 463 -19.34 -19.32 -19.53
N ARG A 464 -18.12 -19.02 -20.01
CA ARG A 464 -16.93 -18.91 -19.13
C ARG A 464 -17.01 -17.70 -18.20
N GLU A 465 -17.57 -16.59 -18.65
CA GLU A 465 -17.81 -15.41 -17.81
C GLU A 465 -18.80 -15.73 -16.68
N LEU A 466 -19.86 -16.49 -16.96
CA LEU A 466 -20.78 -16.96 -15.91
C LEU A 466 -20.13 -17.88 -14.88
N LEU A 467 -19.17 -18.72 -15.29
CA LEU A 467 -18.39 -19.53 -14.34
C LEU A 467 -17.52 -18.65 -13.42
N LYS A 468 -17.01 -17.53 -13.95
CA LYS A 468 -16.20 -16.56 -13.19
C LYS A 468 -17.03 -15.64 -12.30
N ALA A 469 -18.35 -15.53 -12.52
CA ALA A 469 -19.21 -14.62 -11.78
C ALA A 469 -19.13 -14.78 -10.25
N LYS A 470 -18.83 -15.99 -9.74
CA LYS A 470 -18.60 -16.24 -8.31
C LYS A 470 -17.41 -15.45 -7.75
N GLY A 471 -16.40 -15.17 -8.57
CA GLY A 471 -15.20 -14.42 -8.19
C GLY A 471 -15.34 -12.90 -8.28
N TYR A 472 -16.46 -12.39 -8.81
CA TYR A 472 -16.68 -10.94 -8.95
C TYR A 472 -17.23 -10.28 -7.67
N GLY A 473 -17.30 -10.98 -6.54
CA GLY A 473 -17.79 -10.41 -5.27
C GLY A 473 -19.31 -10.39 -5.13
N ARG A 474 -20.02 -11.34 -5.76
CA ARG A 474 -21.45 -11.55 -5.56
C ARG A 474 -21.75 -11.88 -4.10
N THR A 475 -22.79 -11.26 -3.53
CA THR A 475 -23.29 -11.55 -2.18
C THR A 475 -24.35 -12.65 -2.15
N LYS A 476 -25.05 -12.87 -3.29
CA LYS A 476 -26.04 -13.95 -3.48
C LYS A 476 -25.62 -14.86 -4.66
N PRO A 477 -25.87 -16.18 -4.60
CA PRO A 477 -25.67 -17.07 -5.76
C PRO A 477 -26.57 -16.67 -6.93
N ILE A 478 -26.23 -17.10 -8.16
CA ILE A 478 -27.16 -17.01 -9.29
C ILE A 478 -28.18 -18.13 -9.11
N LEU A 479 -29.47 -17.79 -9.06
CA LEU A 479 -30.57 -18.71 -8.78
C LEU A 479 -30.84 -19.65 -9.96
N SER A 480 -30.94 -19.10 -11.17
CA SER A 480 -31.10 -19.88 -12.39
C SER A 480 -30.27 -19.36 -13.56
N LYS A 481 -29.90 -20.26 -14.47
CA LYS A 481 -29.16 -19.96 -15.69
C LYS A 481 -29.85 -20.60 -16.88
N ALA A 482 -30.20 -19.80 -17.88
CA ALA A 482 -30.75 -20.30 -19.13
C ALA A 482 -29.92 -19.86 -20.35
N ILE A 483 -29.96 -20.68 -21.39
CA ILE A 483 -29.42 -20.38 -22.72
C ILE A 483 -30.58 -20.53 -23.71
N TYR A 484 -31.02 -19.41 -24.28
CA TYR A 484 -32.08 -19.36 -25.27
C TYR A 484 -31.48 -19.47 -26.68
N LEU A 485 -31.76 -20.57 -27.38
CA LEU A 485 -31.32 -20.79 -28.74
C LEU A 485 -32.29 -20.10 -29.70
N ALA A 486 -31.95 -18.91 -30.17
CA ALA A 486 -32.72 -18.19 -31.18
C ALA A 486 -32.31 -18.58 -32.61
N GLY A 487 -33.10 -18.18 -33.61
CA GLY A 487 -32.70 -18.29 -35.01
C GLY A 487 -31.43 -17.47 -35.32
N PRO A 488 -30.74 -17.74 -36.44
CA PRO A 488 -30.94 -18.86 -37.36
C PRO A 488 -30.40 -20.17 -36.78
N GLU A 489 -30.93 -21.29 -37.28
CA GLU A 489 -30.49 -22.63 -36.90
C GLU A 489 -29.08 -22.93 -37.43
N THR A 490 -28.20 -23.40 -36.55
CA THR A 490 -26.83 -23.84 -36.92
C THR A 490 -26.56 -25.27 -36.45
N PRO A 491 -25.60 -26.00 -37.08
CA PRO A 491 -25.21 -27.33 -36.62
C PRO A 491 -24.73 -27.38 -35.18
N SER A 492 -24.23 -26.26 -34.65
CA SER A 492 -23.78 -26.13 -33.25
C SER A 492 -24.97 -25.99 -32.31
N LYS A 493 -25.95 -25.14 -32.64
CA LYS A 493 -27.19 -24.99 -31.86
C LYS A 493 -28.00 -26.28 -31.77
N LYS A 494 -28.10 -27.06 -32.86
CA LYS A 494 -28.77 -28.39 -32.86
C LYS A 494 -28.20 -29.38 -31.85
N ARG A 495 -26.90 -29.26 -31.55
CA ARG A 495 -26.17 -30.18 -30.67
C ARG A 495 -25.89 -29.56 -29.30
N PHE A 496 -26.35 -28.33 -29.07
CA PHE A 496 -26.06 -27.61 -27.84
C PHE A 496 -26.81 -28.25 -26.67
N ARG A 497 -26.05 -28.62 -25.64
CA ARG A 497 -26.55 -29.19 -24.39
C ARG A 497 -25.67 -28.69 -23.26
N SER A 498 -26.27 -28.44 -22.10
CA SER A 498 -25.57 -28.03 -20.88
C SER A 498 -26.10 -28.80 -19.69
N HIS A 499 -25.22 -29.06 -18.73
CA HIS A 499 -25.58 -29.53 -17.38
C HIS A 499 -25.57 -28.39 -16.35
N ASP A 500 -25.00 -27.23 -16.70
CA ASP A 500 -24.89 -26.06 -15.82
C ASP A 500 -25.96 -25.00 -16.14
N SER A 501 -26.74 -25.17 -17.21
CA SER A 501 -27.75 -24.20 -17.64
C SER A 501 -28.91 -24.90 -18.32
N ILE A 502 -30.12 -24.38 -18.12
CA ILE A 502 -31.33 -24.79 -18.83
C ILE A 502 -31.18 -24.35 -20.29
N VAL A 503 -31.36 -25.27 -21.23
CA VAL A 503 -31.27 -24.96 -22.67
C VAL A 503 -32.67 -24.90 -23.24
N ILE A 504 -33.07 -23.71 -23.69
CA ILE A 504 -34.41 -23.42 -24.22
C ILE A 504 -34.30 -23.25 -25.74
N ASN A 505 -35.11 -23.97 -26.49
CA ASN A 505 -35.07 -23.94 -27.96
C ASN A 505 -36.14 -23.01 -28.53
N GLY A 506 -35.76 -21.76 -28.78
CA GLY A 506 -36.63 -20.75 -29.38
C GLY A 506 -36.39 -20.52 -30.87
N MET A 507 -35.78 -21.46 -31.59
CA MET A 507 -35.45 -21.26 -33.01
C MET A 507 -36.69 -21.16 -33.91
N ASN A 508 -37.87 -21.56 -33.41
CA ASN A 508 -39.17 -21.39 -34.07
C ASN A 508 -39.77 -19.99 -33.84
N GLY A 509 -39.16 -19.14 -33.01
CA GLY A 509 -39.64 -17.80 -32.65
C GLY A 509 -40.85 -17.79 -31.71
N VAL A 510 -41.24 -18.94 -31.15
CA VAL A 510 -42.36 -19.06 -30.22
C VAL A 510 -41.82 -19.25 -28.81
N ILE A 511 -42.33 -18.45 -27.88
CA ILE A 511 -42.05 -18.60 -26.44
C ILE A 511 -43.21 -19.38 -25.83
N GLU A 512 -42.91 -20.57 -25.28
CA GLU A 512 -43.89 -21.41 -24.59
C GLU A 512 -43.60 -21.41 -23.09
N ASP A 513 -44.59 -21.10 -22.26
CA ASP A 513 -44.44 -21.03 -20.79
C ASP A 513 -43.84 -22.32 -20.19
N SER A 514 -44.16 -23.47 -20.78
CA SER A 514 -43.64 -24.77 -20.34
C SER A 514 -42.12 -24.89 -20.46
N ASP A 515 -41.51 -24.24 -21.45
CA ASP A 515 -40.06 -24.28 -21.65
C ASP A 515 -39.30 -23.43 -20.64
N TRP A 516 -40.00 -22.45 -20.03
CA TRP A 516 -39.45 -21.51 -19.05
C TRP A 516 -39.82 -21.86 -17.61
N ALA A 517 -40.70 -22.84 -17.38
CA ALA A 517 -41.27 -23.16 -16.08
C ALA A 517 -40.19 -23.42 -15.00
N ASP A 518 -39.13 -24.17 -15.34
CA ASP A 518 -38.03 -24.43 -14.40
C ASP A 518 -37.22 -23.16 -14.10
N PHE A 519 -36.91 -22.35 -15.13
CA PHE A 519 -36.17 -21.10 -14.95
C PHE A 519 -36.95 -20.09 -14.11
N ILE A 520 -38.25 -19.93 -14.37
CA ILE A 520 -39.12 -19.01 -13.64
C ILE A 520 -39.23 -19.45 -12.18
N ARG A 521 -39.51 -20.73 -11.93
CA ARG A 521 -39.60 -21.30 -10.59
C ARG A 521 -38.29 -21.11 -9.81
N GLU A 522 -37.16 -21.48 -10.38
CA GLU A 522 -35.85 -21.31 -9.74
C GLU A 522 -35.51 -19.84 -9.46
N THR A 523 -35.94 -18.91 -10.32
CA THR A 523 -35.67 -17.47 -10.15
C THR A 523 -36.55 -16.84 -9.07
N GLN A 524 -37.80 -17.28 -8.95
CA GLN A 524 -38.74 -16.76 -7.96
C GLN A 524 -38.46 -17.27 -6.53
N GLY A 525 -37.79 -18.43 -6.40
CA GLY A 525 -37.50 -19.07 -5.11
C GLY A 525 -38.39 -20.29 -4.91
#